data_AF-A0A4R4M6S1-F1
#
_entry.id   AF-A0A4R4M6S1-F1
#
_cell.length_a   1.000
_cell.length_b   1.000
_cell.length_c   1.000
_cell.angle_alpha   90.00
_cell.angle_beta   90.00
_cell.angle_gamma   90.00
#
_symmetry.space_group_name_H-M   'P 1'
#
loop_
_entity.id
_entity.type
_entity.pdbx_description
1 polymer ?
#
loop_
_entity_poly.entity_id
_entity_poly.type
_entity_poly.pdbx_seq_one_letter_code
_entity_poly.pdbx_strand_id
1 'polypeptide(L)'
;MAGRRGTVPCVNPDEHDELTAAAIARLAGVGRAAVANWRRRYPEFPKPIGGTPHSPTFSRAEVEAWLKETGKGDQLATAGRTDTGTQRVEDDSSSREDLRDEWTRRALELTPEHGIADLLPAQLLARVMVSLLPPSTAAARPADADAVDVPAVLDPACFNATLLMAVADRFGDGVTLVGQEIQESAAAVATFNLRSNYDVTYEIHTGDSLLDDRLDAYLGAASAVVCEPPFDKPQWPSAELATDPRWEFGIPAPRDGELAWVQHCYAHLRLHGVAVVAVTPRTCVQPSGQSVRSGLVRSGVLRDVIALPKGMGSVPDTNLHLWVMQRPQSAPDHRAVWMVDLSGLGDAADVPHEFAAWQRLFDDADPTIFRAVPRLELLDGDADLRPSRHVTANVRASADDFARVTDRLANLYAHVGRGLPRFAAPSGPTRHSYVTFGELERAGALVIRSRDDTPRAGDLLVRTLGRVPVVATGTADDDAGVAQVVEIDSDRLDAHFLAAFLRTDANALPVANTLGALNREDLRRCRVPRLPLAEQRRYGDAFRHLQDLEGALAGLAKVSGHVIDQTVQGLTTGVLAPDFTVMNNTDVADAADEETTE
;
A
#
# COMPACT_ATOMS: atom_id res chain seq x y z
N MET A 1 -62.89 -30.49 -5.31
CA MET A 1 -63.30 -29.20 -5.92
C MET A 1 -62.44 -28.08 -5.35
N ALA A 2 -62.14 -27.05 -6.16
CA ALA A 2 -61.65 -25.72 -5.76
C ALA A 2 -60.53 -25.62 -4.71
N GLY A 3 -59.27 -25.63 -5.16
CA GLY A 3 -58.15 -25.01 -4.43
C GLY A 3 -57.86 -23.62 -5.01
N ARG A 4 -58.00 -22.55 -4.20
CA ARG A 4 -57.72 -21.17 -4.63
C ARG A 4 -56.22 -20.97 -4.86
N ARG A 5 -55.82 -20.54 -6.06
CA ARG A 5 -54.51 -19.88 -6.28
C ARG A 5 -54.70 -18.38 -6.12
N GLY A 6 -53.89 -17.74 -5.28
CA GLY A 6 -53.75 -16.29 -5.24
C GLY A 6 -52.98 -15.79 -6.47
N THR A 7 -53.36 -14.65 -7.00
CA THR A 7 -52.70 -13.97 -8.12
C THR A 7 -51.34 -13.40 -7.69
N VAL A 8 -50.29 -13.75 -8.43
CA VAL A 8 -49.04 -12.98 -8.48
C VAL A 8 -49.32 -11.69 -9.28
N PRO A 9 -48.82 -10.51 -8.87
CA PRO A 9 -48.92 -9.31 -9.69
C PRO A 9 -48.09 -9.45 -10.96
N CYS A 10 -48.68 -9.15 -12.12
CA CYS A 10 -47.94 -9.11 -13.38
C CYS A 10 -46.94 -7.95 -13.34
N VAL A 11 -45.65 -8.25 -13.43
CA VAL A 11 -44.62 -7.23 -13.71
C VAL A 11 -44.75 -6.80 -15.18
N ASN A 12 -44.77 -5.50 -15.44
CA ASN A 12 -44.81 -4.96 -16.81
C ASN A 12 -43.47 -5.25 -17.51
N PRO A 13 -43.45 -5.68 -18.79
CA PRO A 13 -42.19 -5.97 -19.49
C PRO A 13 -41.28 -4.76 -19.76
N ASP A 14 -41.78 -3.53 -19.57
CA ASP A 14 -41.19 -2.32 -20.17
C ASP A 14 -40.11 -1.61 -19.32
N GLU A 15 -39.86 -2.02 -18.07
CA GLU A 15 -38.85 -1.35 -17.20
C GLU A 15 -37.39 -1.47 -17.70
N HIS A 16 -37.12 -2.33 -18.69
CA HIS A 16 -35.78 -2.47 -19.29
C HIS A 16 -35.51 -1.59 -20.52
N ASP A 17 -36.51 -0.85 -21.00
CA ASP A 17 -36.38 0.00 -22.21
C ASP A 17 -36.15 1.49 -21.91
N GLU A 18 -35.91 1.84 -20.64
CA GLU A 18 -35.50 3.19 -20.22
C GLU A 18 -33.97 3.31 -20.07
N LEU A 19 -33.39 4.30 -20.76
CA LEU A 19 -31.97 4.65 -20.65
C LEU A 19 -31.77 5.94 -19.83
N THR A 20 -30.89 5.90 -18.84
CA THR A 20 -30.30 7.11 -18.26
C THR A 20 -29.29 7.73 -19.23
N ALA A 21 -29.02 9.03 -19.12
CA ALA A 21 -27.98 9.69 -19.92
C ALA A 21 -26.58 9.04 -19.80
N ALA A 22 -26.29 8.32 -18.70
CA ALA A 22 -25.08 7.53 -18.52
C ALA A 22 -25.09 6.19 -19.29
N ALA A 23 -26.27 5.58 -19.44
CA ALA A 23 -26.44 4.40 -20.29
C ALA A 23 -26.37 4.76 -21.78
N ILE A 24 -27.00 5.86 -22.20
CA ILE A 24 -26.87 6.42 -23.56
C ILE A 24 -25.40 6.70 -23.90
N ALA A 25 -24.66 7.29 -22.97
CA ALA A 25 -23.24 7.59 -23.13
C ALA A 25 -22.42 6.32 -23.39
N ARG A 26 -22.64 5.24 -22.63
CA ARG A 26 -21.99 3.94 -22.84
C ARG A 26 -22.40 3.28 -24.16
N LEU A 27 -23.70 3.30 -24.48
CA LEU A 27 -24.26 2.75 -25.71
C LEU A 27 -23.67 3.39 -26.98
N ALA A 28 -23.43 4.70 -26.95
CA ALA A 28 -22.83 5.46 -28.04
C ALA A 28 -21.29 5.58 -27.95
N GLY A 29 -20.63 4.96 -26.96
CA GLY A 29 -19.17 5.01 -26.81
C GLY A 29 -18.58 6.37 -26.43
N VAL A 30 -19.31 7.23 -25.71
CA VAL A 30 -18.95 8.63 -25.44
C VAL A 30 -19.06 9.03 -23.96
N GLY A 31 -18.50 10.19 -23.60
CA GLY A 31 -18.63 10.76 -22.25
C GLY A 31 -20.01 11.36 -21.97
N ARG A 32 -20.47 11.32 -20.71
CA ARG A 32 -21.77 11.86 -20.25
C ARG A 32 -22.04 13.32 -20.65
N ALA A 33 -21.00 14.14 -20.76
CA ALA A 33 -21.10 15.53 -21.18
C ALA A 33 -21.53 15.70 -22.66
N ALA A 34 -21.24 14.73 -23.54
CA ALA A 34 -21.67 14.76 -24.94
C ALA A 34 -23.20 14.62 -25.04
N VAL A 35 -23.79 13.67 -24.30
CA VAL A 35 -25.25 13.46 -24.23
C VAL A 35 -25.98 14.69 -23.67
N ALA A 36 -25.41 15.35 -22.67
CA ALA A 36 -25.94 16.62 -22.15
C ALA A 36 -25.89 17.76 -23.20
N ASN A 37 -24.85 17.80 -24.04
CA ASN A 37 -24.72 18.79 -25.11
C ASN A 37 -25.68 18.51 -26.27
N TRP A 38 -25.92 17.24 -26.62
CA TRP A 38 -26.91 16.84 -27.63
C TRP A 38 -28.31 17.32 -27.29
N ARG A 39 -28.80 17.01 -26.07
CA ARG A 39 -30.09 17.47 -25.53
C ARG A 39 -30.32 18.99 -25.59
N ARG A 40 -29.24 19.78 -25.63
CA ARG A 40 -29.28 21.25 -25.66
C ARG A 40 -29.14 21.83 -27.07
N ARG A 41 -28.47 21.12 -27.99
CA ARG A 41 -28.16 21.61 -29.35
C ARG A 41 -29.03 21.01 -30.45
N TYR A 42 -29.68 19.88 -30.21
CA TYR A 42 -30.54 19.21 -31.19
C TYR A 42 -31.97 19.12 -30.63
N PRO A 43 -32.92 19.95 -31.11
CA PRO A 43 -34.31 19.91 -30.66
C PRO A 43 -35.00 18.56 -30.94
N GLU A 44 -34.51 17.86 -31.96
CA GLU A 44 -34.98 16.54 -32.39
C GLU A 44 -34.46 15.37 -31.51
N PHE A 45 -33.59 15.64 -30.54
CA PHE A 45 -33.11 14.60 -29.61
C PHE A 45 -34.28 14.08 -28.75
N PRO A 46 -34.39 12.75 -28.49
CA PRO A 46 -35.50 12.18 -27.75
C PRO A 46 -35.79 12.89 -26.43
N LYS A 47 -37.07 13.16 -26.19
CA LYS A 47 -37.53 13.81 -24.97
C LYS A 47 -37.52 12.80 -23.83
N PRO A 48 -37.29 13.25 -22.58
CA PRO A 48 -37.33 12.33 -21.46
C PRO A 48 -38.76 11.82 -21.25
N ILE A 49 -38.89 10.51 -21.12
CA ILE A 49 -40.16 9.81 -20.88
C ILE A 49 -40.40 9.57 -19.37
N GLY A 50 -39.34 9.64 -18.56
CA GLY A 50 -39.40 9.45 -17.12
C GLY A 50 -38.22 10.08 -16.37
N GLY A 51 -38.01 9.62 -15.13
CA GLY A 51 -36.95 10.07 -14.24
C GLY A 51 -37.21 11.41 -13.54
N THR A 52 -36.18 11.96 -12.89
CA THR A 52 -36.26 13.22 -12.13
C THR A 52 -35.69 14.39 -12.94
N PRO A 53 -35.99 15.66 -12.59
CA PRO A 53 -35.42 16.83 -13.29
C PRO A 53 -33.88 16.84 -13.36
N HIS A 54 -33.21 16.19 -12.39
CA HIS A 54 -31.75 16.08 -12.33
C HIS A 54 -31.20 14.76 -12.91
N SER A 55 -32.03 13.72 -13.05
CA SER A 55 -31.68 12.44 -13.68
C SER A 55 -32.84 11.90 -14.53
N PRO A 56 -33.07 12.47 -15.73
CA PRO A 56 -34.13 12.01 -16.62
C PRO A 56 -33.75 10.72 -17.35
N THR A 57 -34.78 9.94 -17.71
CA THR A 57 -34.69 8.72 -18.52
C THR A 57 -35.38 8.88 -19.88
N PHE A 58 -34.92 8.12 -20.87
CA PHE A 58 -35.28 8.24 -22.28
C PHE A 58 -35.61 6.86 -22.86
N SER A 59 -36.51 6.78 -23.84
CA SER A 59 -36.76 5.52 -24.55
C SER A 59 -35.48 5.03 -25.24
N ARG A 60 -35.10 3.77 -24.99
CA ARG A 60 -34.01 3.08 -25.69
C ARG A 60 -34.24 3.13 -27.20
N ALA A 61 -35.41 2.69 -27.66
CA ALA A 61 -35.73 2.58 -29.07
C ALA A 61 -35.64 3.94 -29.79
N GLU A 62 -36.14 5.02 -29.19
CA GLU A 62 -36.04 6.37 -29.77
C GLU A 62 -34.59 6.88 -29.80
N VAL A 63 -33.80 6.60 -28.76
CA VAL A 63 -32.38 6.98 -28.70
C VAL A 63 -31.54 6.20 -29.71
N GLU A 64 -31.75 4.89 -29.84
CA GLU A 64 -31.08 4.04 -30.82
C GLU A 64 -31.45 4.43 -32.26
N ALA A 65 -32.73 4.73 -32.52
CA ALA A 65 -33.19 5.27 -33.80
C ALA A 65 -32.54 6.62 -34.12
N TRP A 66 -32.55 7.57 -33.17
CA TRP A 66 -31.96 8.90 -33.36
C TRP A 66 -30.44 8.84 -33.57
N LEU A 67 -29.72 8.01 -32.81
CA LEU A 67 -28.28 7.81 -32.96
C LEU A 67 -27.92 7.23 -34.34
N LYS A 68 -28.77 6.34 -34.87
CA LYS A 68 -28.63 5.72 -36.19
C LYS A 68 -28.97 6.69 -37.32
N GLU A 69 -30.06 7.44 -37.20
CA GLU A 69 -30.53 8.39 -38.23
C GLU A 69 -29.63 9.63 -38.34
N THR A 70 -29.18 10.18 -37.21
CA THR A 70 -28.22 11.29 -37.19
C THR A 70 -26.76 10.84 -37.41
N GLY A 71 -26.52 9.54 -37.41
CA GLY A 71 -25.19 8.92 -37.42
C GLY A 71 -24.33 9.29 -36.20
N LYS A 72 -24.88 9.85 -35.13
CA LYS A 72 -24.11 10.45 -34.02
C LYS A 72 -23.40 9.45 -33.12
N GLY A 73 -23.93 8.23 -32.97
CA GLY A 73 -23.25 7.16 -32.25
C GLY A 73 -21.96 6.77 -32.98
N ASP A 74 -22.10 6.38 -34.24
CA ASP A 74 -20.98 5.97 -35.08
C ASP A 74 -20.03 7.13 -35.42
N GLN A 75 -20.52 8.37 -35.62
CA GLN A 75 -19.66 9.54 -35.89
C GLN A 75 -18.73 9.88 -34.73
N LEU A 76 -19.12 9.68 -33.47
CA LEU A 76 -18.21 9.92 -32.34
C LEU A 76 -17.34 8.71 -32.05
N ALA A 77 -17.84 7.48 -32.24
CA ALA A 77 -17.00 6.28 -32.24
C ALA A 77 -15.97 6.25 -33.40
N THR A 78 -16.24 6.92 -34.52
CA THR A 78 -15.42 6.92 -35.75
C THR A 78 -14.64 8.22 -35.98
N ALA A 79 -15.04 9.36 -35.39
CA ALA A 79 -14.06 10.41 -35.04
C ALA A 79 -13.06 9.86 -34.00
N GLY A 80 -13.49 8.88 -33.20
CA GLY A 80 -12.64 7.92 -32.51
C GLY A 80 -11.83 6.97 -33.42
N ARG A 81 -11.75 7.17 -34.75
CA ARG A 81 -10.91 6.41 -35.72
C ARG A 81 -10.09 7.21 -36.78
N THR A 82 -10.13 8.55 -36.76
CA THR A 82 -8.97 9.49 -36.79
C THR A 82 -9.47 10.81 -36.20
N ASP A 83 -8.89 11.42 -35.16
CA ASP A 83 -7.62 11.16 -34.43
C ASP A 83 -7.67 10.02 -33.39
N THR A 84 -8.66 9.15 -33.47
CA THR A 84 -8.49 7.71 -33.19
C THR A 84 -7.51 6.99 -34.13
N GLY A 85 -7.76 5.69 -34.37
CA GLY A 85 -7.16 4.96 -35.50
C GLY A 85 -7.99 3.74 -35.94
N THR A 86 -7.49 2.99 -36.93
CA THR A 86 -8.02 1.74 -37.57
C THR A 86 -9.18 1.82 -38.59
N GLN A 87 -8.84 1.48 -39.84
CA GLN A 87 -9.67 0.62 -40.70
C GLN A 87 -9.33 -0.87 -40.46
N ARG A 88 -10.17 -1.77 -41.00
CA ARG A 88 -10.16 -3.23 -40.76
C ARG A 88 -9.44 -3.95 -41.91
N VAL A 89 -8.66 -4.99 -41.59
CA VAL A 89 -8.25 -6.05 -42.53
C VAL A 89 -8.84 -7.36 -42.01
N GLU A 90 -9.37 -8.17 -42.91
CA GLU A 90 -9.99 -9.47 -42.64
C GLU A 90 -8.94 -10.58 -42.56
N ASP A 91 -9.29 -11.64 -41.83
CA ASP A 91 -8.71 -12.99 -41.79
C ASP A 91 -7.31 -13.24 -42.38
N ASP A 92 -6.36 -13.47 -41.46
CA ASP A 92 -5.70 -14.78 -41.40
C ASP A 92 -5.70 -15.25 -39.93
N SER A 93 -5.91 -16.55 -39.72
CA SER A 93 -6.35 -17.15 -38.46
C SER A 93 -5.29 -18.05 -37.80
N SER A 94 -4.01 -17.85 -38.14
CA SER A 94 -2.94 -18.83 -37.91
C SER A 94 -1.72 -18.36 -37.10
N SER A 95 -1.70 -17.11 -36.56
CA SER A 95 -0.50 -16.53 -35.91
C SER A 95 -0.74 -15.74 -34.61
N ARG A 96 -1.92 -15.87 -34.00
CA ARG A 96 -2.31 -15.10 -32.78
C ARG A 96 -1.95 -15.74 -31.44
N GLU A 97 -1.58 -17.02 -31.42
CA GLU A 97 -1.15 -17.70 -30.20
C GLU A 97 0.34 -17.41 -29.92
N ASP A 98 1.22 -17.56 -30.93
CA ASP A 98 2.67 -17.33 -30.79
C ASP A 98 3.06 -15.94 -30.25
N LEU A 99 2.45 -14.86 -30.77
CA LEU A 99 2.73 -13.49 -30.33
C LEU A 99 2.19 -13.17 -28.91
N ARG A 100 1.20 -13.93 -28.44
CA ARG A 100 0.64 -13.77 -27.10
C ARG A 100 1.52 -14.47 -26.07
N ASP A 101 2.04 -15.64 -26.44
CA ASP A 101 3.08 -16.36 -25.71
C ASP A 101 4.37 -15.54 -25.59
N GLU A 102 4.83 -14.89 -26.67
CA GLU A 102 6.05 -14.08 -26.63
C GLU A 102 5.92 -12.83 -25.73
N TRP A 103 4.78 -12.12 -25.77
CA TRP A 103 4.54 -10.99 -24.85
C TRP A 103 4.38 -11.44 -23.39
N THR A 104 3.77 -12.59 -23.14
CA THR A 104 3.57 -13.12 -21.78
C THR A 104 4.88 -13.62 -21.19
N ARG A 105 5.67 -14.38 -21.97
CA ARG A 105 7.00 -14.85 -21.58
C ARG A 105 7.96 -13.67 -21.30
N ARG A 106 7.92 -12.63 -22.12
CA ARG A 106 8.75 -11.41 -21.96
C ARG A 106 8.27 -10.46 -20.86
N ALA A 107 7.00 -10.55 -20.43
CA ALA A 107 6.50 -9.83 -19.26
C ALA A 107 6.90 -10.53 -17.95
N LEU A 108 6.91 -11.88 -17.94
CA LEU A 108 7.39 -12.69 -16.82
C LEU A 108 8.92 -12.63 -16.65
N GLU A 109 9.67 -12.39 -17.73
CA GLU A 109 11.11 -12.10 -17.69
C GLU A 109 11.45 -10.66 -17.19
N LEU A 110 10.45 -9.83 -16.88
CA LEU A 110 10.61 -8.41 -16.52
C LEU A 110 9.90 -7.99 -15.22
N THR A 111 9.89 -8.87 -14.22
CA THR A 111 9.73 -8.49 -12.81
C THR A 111 11.10 -8.42 -12.13
N PRO A 112 11.73 -7.23 -12.00
CA PRO A 112 12.84 -7.06 -11.08
C PRO A 112 12.37 -7.38 -9.66
N GLU A 113 13.21 -8.09 -8.90
CA GLU A 113 12.97 -8.29 -7.47
C GLU A 113 12.96 -6.92 -6.78
N HIS A 114 11.79 -6.48 -6.31
CA HIS A 114 11.66 -5.20 -5.63
C HIS A 114 12.46 -5.25 -4.31
N GLY A 115 13.49 -4.41 -4.23
CA GLY A 115 14.26 -4.19 -3.01
C GLY A 115 13.35 -3.75 -1.85
N ILE A 116 13.66 -4.19 -0.64
CA ILE A 116 12.80 -4.03 0.54
C ILE A 116 12.46 -2.56 0.81
N ALA A 117 13.39 -1.64 0.49
CA ALA A 117 13.24 -0.20 0.67
C ALA A 117 12.21 0.48 -0.26
N ASP A 118 11.80 -0.17 -1.36
CA ASP A 118 10.81 0.36 -2.32
C ASP A 118 9.36 -0.08 -2.02
N LEU A 119 9.17 -0.97 -1.04
CA LEU A 119 7.84 -1.50 -0.69
C LEU A 119 6.99 -0.47 0.04
N LEU A 120 5.69 -0.42 -0.30
CA LEU A 120 4.72 0.29 0.51
C LEU A 120 4.54 -0.41 1.88
N PRO A 121 4.22 0.31 2.97
CA PRO A 121 4.04 -0.25 4.31
C PRO A 121 3.15 -1.50 4.40
N ALA A 122 2.07 -1.57 3.63
CA ALA A 122 1.19 -2.72 3.57
C ALA A 122 1.81 -3.92 2.83
N GLN A 123 2.64 -3.70 1.81
CA GLN A 123 3.36 -4.76 1.09
C GLN A 123 4.48 -5.34 1.95
N LEU A 124 5.18 -4.48 2.70
CA LEU A 124 6.17 -4.90 3.68
C LEU A 124 5.54 -5.71 4.82
N LEU A 125 4.42 -5.22 5.40
CA LEU A 125 3.65 -5.98 6.39
C LEU A 125 3.23 -7.35 5.83
N ALA A 126 2.71 -7.39 4.60
CA ALA A 126 2.27 -8.64 3.98
C ALA A 126 3.42 -9.65 3.81
N ARG A 127 4.59 -9.22 3.32
CA ARG A 127 5.79 -10.06 3.26
C ARG A 127 6.21 -10.56 4.65
N VAL A 128 6.23 -9.69 5.66
CA VAL A 128 6.54 -10.05 7.05
C VAL A 128 5.55 -11.10 7.59
N MET A 129 4.23 -10.86 7.47
CA MET A 129 3.19 -11.79 7.94
C MET A 129 3.26 -13.14 7.23
N VAL A 130 3.40 -13.14 5.91
CA VAL A 130 3.51 -14.38 5.12
C VAL A 130 4.82 -15.11 5.42
N SER A 131 5.92 -14.41 5.72
CA SER A 131 7.22 -15.01 6.04
C SER A 131 7.22 -15.85 7.33
N LEU A 132 6.27 -15.62 8.24
CA LEU A 132 6.08 -16.41 9.46
C LEU A 132 5.42 -17.77 9.20
N LEU A 133 4.76 -17.97 8.06
CA LEU A 133 4.16 -19.27 7.72
C LEU A 133 5.25 -20.34 7.52
N PRO A 134 5.08 -21.58 8.01
CA PRO A 134 6.08 -22.63 7.81
C PRO A 134 6.04 -23.17 6.35
N PRO A 135 7.14 -23.76 5.84
CA PRO A 135 7.13 -24.47 4.57
C PRO A 135 6.06 -25.59 4.49
N SER A 136 5.67 -26.15 5.63
CA SER A 136 4.59 -27.14 5.74
C SER A 136 3.18 -26.59 5.48
N THR A 137 3.02 -25.28 5.26
CA THR A 137 1.75 -24.69 4.79
C THR A 137 1.35 -25.23 3.42
N ALA A 138 2.30 -25.40 2.50
CA ALA A 138 2.09 -26.01 1.17
C ALA A 138 2.15 -27.56 1.19
N ALA A 139 2.27 -28.19 2.36
CA ALA A 139 2.28 -29.65 2.44
C ALA A 139 0.86 -30.23 2.33
N ALA A 140 0.68 -31.16 1.39
CA ALA A 140 -0.58 -31.87 1.18
C ALA A 140 -1.06 -32.61 2.44
N ARG A 141 -2.38 -32.77 2.57
CA ARG A 141 -3.03 -33.50 3.67
C ARG A 141 -2.71 -35.00 3.60
N PRO A 142 -2.50 -35.70 4.73
CA PRO A 142 -2.37 -37.16 4.75
C PRO A 142 -3.60 -37.86 4.15
N ALA A 143 -3.35 -38.95 3.40
CA ALA A 143 -4.23 -39.51 2.37
C ALA A 143 -5.50 -40.28 2.84
N ASP A 144 -5.96 -40.09 4.09
CA ASP A 144 -7.17 -40.75 4.62
C ASP A 144 -8.48 -40.02 4.25
N ALA A 145 -8.47 -39.22 3.18
CA ALA A 145 -9.65 -38.63 2.55
C ALA A 145 -9.45 -38.63 1.03
N ASP A 146 -10.46 -39.07 0.28
CA ASP A 146 -10.44 -39.19 -1.19
C ASP A 146 -10.47 -37.83 -1.92
N ALA A 147 -9.42 -37.03 -1.77
CA ALA A 147 -8.99 -35.97 -2.68
C ALA A 147 -7.59 -35.49 -2.31
N VAL A 148 -6.69 -35.32 -3.30
CA VAL A 148 -5.52 -34.46 -3.12
C VAL A 148 -6.00 -33.02 -3.30
N ASP A 149 -6.58 -32.48 -2.23
CA ASP A 149 -6.99 -31.09 -2.17
C ASP A 149 -5.77 -30.20 -1.91
N VAL A 150 -5.60 -29.16 -2.72
CA VAL A 150 -4.43 -28.27 -2.64
C VAL A 150 -4.56 -27.41 -1.37
N PRO A 151 -3.53 -27.32 -0.51
CA PRO A 151 -3.67 -26.65 0.79
C PRO A 151 -4.13 -25.20 0.67
N ALA A 152 -5.31 -24.88 1.21
CA ALA A 152 -5.84 -23.52 1.15
C ALA A 152 -5.14 -22.58 2.15
N VAL A 153 -4.86 -21.34 1.72
CA VAL A 153 -4.44 -20.22 2.56
C VAL A 153 -5.48 -19.12 2.43
N LEU A 154 -6.12 -18.77 3.56
CA LEU A 154 -7.21 -17.80 3.56
C LEU A 154 -6.75 -16.38 3.94
N ASP A 155 -7.45 -15.39 3.39
CA ASP A 155 -7.47 -14.00 3.87
C ASP A 155 -8.93 -13.52 3.96
N PRO A 156 -9.54 -13.53 5.17
CA PRO A 156 -10.96 -13.21 5.33
C PRO A 156 -11.25 -11.70 5.34
N ALA A 157 -10.26 -10.83 5.07
CA ALA A 157 -10.43 -9.39 4.95
C ALA A 157 -9.55 -8.83 3.81
N CYS A 158 -9.61 -9.49 2.64
CA CYS A 158 -8.51 -9.44 1.67
C CYS A 158 -8.32 -8.12 0.93
N PHE A 159 -9.26 -7.19 1.00
CA PHE A 159 -9.20 -5.87 0.37
C PHE A 159 -8.78 -5.91 -1.11
N ASN A 160 -7.51 -5.60 -1.40
CA ASN A 160 -6.91 -5.58 -2.76
C ASN A 160 -5.99 -6.78 -3.04
N ALA A 161 -6.08 -7.85 -2.24
CA ALA A 161 -5.26 -9.06 -2.24
C ALA A 161 -3.77 -8.89 -1.86
N THR A 162 -3.33 -7.79 -1.22
CA THR A 162 -1.89 -7.59 -0.90
C THR A 162 -1.27 -8.75 -0.10
N LEU A 163 -2.00 -9.33 0.87
CA LEU A 163 -1.56 -10.51 1.62
C LEU A 163 -1.54 -11.77 0.74
N LEU A 164 -2.61 -12.05 -0.01
CA LEU A 164 -2.69 -13.22 -0.90
C LEU A 164 -1.64 -13.18 -2.03
N MET A 165 -1.29 -11.99 -2.53
CA MET A 165 -0.17 -11.82 -3.48
C MET A 165 1.17 -12.20 -2.84
N ALA A 166 1.42 -11.80 -1.60
CA ALA A 166 2.63 -12.22 -0.88
C ALA A 166 2.64 -13.73 -0.58
N VAL A 167 1.48 -14.37 -0.39
CA VAL A 167 1.37 -15.84 -0.33
C VAL A 167 1.71 -16.47 -1.69
N ALA A 168 1.22 -15.90 -2.80
CA ALA A 168 1.52 -16.35 -4.16
C ALA A 168 3.03 -16.24 -4.48
N ASP A 169 3.66 -15.10 -4.20
CA ASP A 169 5.11 -14.87 -4.31
C ASP A 169 5.91 -15.97 -3.60
N ARG A 170 5.42 -16.46 -2.46
CA ARG A 170 6.15 -17.38 -1.58
C ARG A 170 5.90 -18.86 -1.86
N PHE A 171 4.66 -19.23 -2.18
CA PHE A 171 4.23 -20.64 -2.25
C PHE A 171 3.79 -21.08 -3.65
N GLY A 172 3.61 -20.15 -4.59
CA GLY A 172 3.19 -20.43 -5.97
C GLY A 172 1.88 -21.20 -6.04
N ASP A 173 1.84 -22.19 -6.93
CA ASP A 173 0.74 -23.14 -7.15
C ASP A 173 0.62 -24.22 -6.06
N GLY A 174 1.55 -24.27 -5.10
CA GLY A 174 1.52 -25.21 -3.97
C GLY A 174 0.42 -24.94 -2.94
N VAL A 175 -0.36 -23.87 -3.11
CA VAL A 175 -1.49 -23.49 -2.26
C VAL A 175 -2.65 -22.94 -3.09
N THR A 176 -3.88 -23.09 -2.59
CA THR A 176 -5.05 -22.37 -3.11
C THR A 176 -5.23 -21.07 -2.32
N LEU A 177 -5.35 -19.94 -3.00
CA LEU A 177 -5.52 -18.63 -2.37
C LEU A 177 -7.00 -18.30 -2.22
N VAL A 178 -7.49 -18.09 -1.01
CA VAL A 178 -8.92 -17.85 -0.77
C VAL A 178 -9.13 -16.52 -0.05
N GLY A 179 -9.91 -15.62 -0.62
CA GLY A 179 -10.15 -14.29 -0.06
C GLY A 179 -11.63 -13.97 0.12
N GLN A 180 -11.94 -13.21 1.17
CA GLN A 180 -13.24 -12.57 1.33
C GLN A 180 -13.09 -11.07 1.61
N GLU A 181 -13.94 -10.25 0.98
CA GLU A 181 -13.98 -8.80 1.16
C GLU A 181 -15.43 -8.29 1.13
N ILE A 182 -15.78 -7.37 2.04
CA ILE A 182 -17.14 -6.85 2.19
C ILE A 182 -17.52 -5.82 1.11
N GLN A 183 -16.55 -5.13 0.52
CA GLN A 183 -16.76 -4.19 -0.58
C GLN A 183 -16.54 -4.87 -1.95
N GLU A 184 -17.62 -5.06 -2.71
CA GLU A 184 -17.60 -5.65 -4.07
C GLU A 184 -16.54 -5.02 -4.99
N SER A 185 -16.34 -3.69 -4.90
CA SER A 185 -15.34 -2.97 -5.69
C SER A 185 -13.90 -3.32 -5.30
N ALA A 186 -13.63 -3.62 -4.03
CA ALA A 186 -12.31 -4.07 -3.57
C ALA A 186 -12.11 -5.56 -3.92
N ALA A 187 -13.10 -6.43 -3.72
CA ALA A 187 -13.07 -7.82 -4.16
C ALA A 187 -12.79 -7.97 -5.68
N ALA A 188 -13.35 -7.09 -6.50
CA ALA A 188 -13.06 -7.03 -7.93
C ALA A 188 -11.61 -6.59 -8.25
N VAL A 189 -11.01 -5.74 -7.42
CA VAL A 189 -9.58 -5.35 -7.51
C VAL A 189 -8.67 -6.49 -7.04
N ALA A 190 -8.98 -7.16 -5.93
CA ALA A 190 -8.29 -8.37 -5.49
C ALA A 190 -8.26 -9.44 -6.59
N THR A 191 -9.42 -9.73 -7.19
CA THR A 191 -9.55 -10.63 -8.34
C THR A 191 -8.73 -10.18 -9.55
N PHE A 192 -8.67 -8.86 -9.82
CA PHE A 192 -7.84 -8.33 -10.90
C PHE A 192 -6.35 -8.46 -10.62
N ASN A 193 -5.91 -8.22 -9.38
CA ASN A 193 -4.51 -8.28 -9.00
C ASN A 193 -3.97 -9.71 -9.05
N LEU A 194 -4.73 -10.70 -8.56
CA LEU A 194 -4.31 -12.11 -8.63
C LEU A 194 -4.21 -12.59 -10.09
N ARG A 195 -5.28 -12.48 -10.88
CA ARG A 195 -5.32 -12.99 -12.27
C ARG A 195 -4.31 -12.37 -13.24
N SER A 196 -3.79 -11.18 -12.92
CA SER A 196 -2.94 -10.41 -13.83
C SER A 196 -1.45 -10.58 -13.53
N ASN A 197 -1.10 -11.13 -12.36
CA ASN A 197 0.28 -11.23 -11.89
C ASN A 197 0.69 -12.67 -11.54
N TYR A 198 -0.26 -13.59 -11.32
CA TYR A 198 0.03 -14.96 -10.86
C TYR A 198 -0.77 -16.02 -11.62
N ASP A 199 -0.12 -17.15 -11.89
CA ASP A 199 -0.75 -18.38 -12.42
C ASP A 199 -0.94 -19.37 -11.26
N VAL A 200 -1.95 -19.11 -10.44
CA VAL A 200 -2.25 -19.85 -9.20
C VAL A 200 -3.76 -20.04 -9.05
N THR A 201 -4.17 -21.11 -8.36
CA THR A 201 -5.58 -21.33 -8.03
C THR A 201 -6.03 -20.31 -6.99
N TYR A 202 -7.08 -19.54 -7.28
CA TYR A 202 -7.63 -18.58 -6.33
C TYR A 202 -9.16 -18.49 -6.36
N GLU A 203 -9.74 -18.15 -5.21
CA GLU A 203 -11.17 -17.91 -4.99
C GLU A 203 -11.34 -16.57 -4.24
N ILE A 204 -12.14 -15.63 -4.77
CA ILE A 204 -12.40 -14.34 -4.11
C ILE A 204 -13.91 -14.14 -3.99
N HIS A 205 -14.37 -13.94 -2.75
CA HIS A 205 -15.79 -13.80 -2.41
C HIS A 205 -16.13 -12.39 -1.93
N THR A 206 -17.34 -11.93 -2.25
CA THR A 206 -17.91 -10.70 -1.70
C THR A 206 -18.90 -11.05 -0.59
N GLY A 207 -18.73 -10.47 0.60
CA GLY A 207 -19.60 -10.68 1.76
C GLY A 207 -18.98 -10.18 3.07
N ASP A 208 -19.79 -10.03 4.12
CA ASP A 208 -19.29 -9.72 5.47
C ASP A 208 -18.79 -11.01 6.15
N SER A 209 -17.49 -11.15 6.42
CA SER A 209 -16.90 -12.41 6.90
C SER A 209 -17.38 -12.85 8.30
N LEU A 210 -18.03 -11.96 9.05
CA LEU A 210 -18.64 -12.29 10.33
C LEU A 210 -20.12 -12.69 10.16
N LEU A 211 -20.89 -12.03 9.30
CA LEU A 211 -22.34 -12.28 9.12
C LEU A 211 -22.72 -13.21 7.96
N ASP A 212 -21.92 -13.22 6.90
CA ASP A 212 -22.07 -13.97 5.65
C ASP A 212 -20.70 -14.61 5.33
N ASP A 213 -20.28 -15.55 6.17
CA ASP A 213 -19.01 -16.25 6.06
C ASP A 213 -19.02 -17.12 4.79
N ARG A 214 -18.37 -16.65 3.72
CA ARG A 214 -18.29 -17.35 2.43
C ARG A 214 -17.17 -18.37 2.39
N LEU A 215 -16.38 -18.45 3.47
CA LEU A 215 -15.25 -19.36 3.61
C LEU A 215 -15.63 -20.57 4.48
N ASP A 216 -16.92 -20.77 4.78
CA ASP A 216 -17.46 -21.81 5.66
C ASP A 216 -17.03 -23.24 5.27
N ALA A 217 -16.87 -23.51 3.98
CA ALA A 217 -16.30 -24.75 3.43
C ALA A 217 -14.88 -25.07 3.95
N TYR A 218 -14.13 -24.07 4.39
CA TYR A 218 -12.76 -24.19 4.92
C TYR A 218 -12.69 -24.25 6.45
N LEU A 219 -13.82 -24.25 7.18
CA LEU A 219 -13.84 -24.34 8.63
C LEU A 219 -13.16 -25.64 9.12
N GLY A 220 -12.11 -25.48 9.94
CA GLY A 220 -11.26 -26.60 10.38
C GLY A 220 -10.42 -27.29 9.29
N ALA A 221 -10.30 -26.69 8.10
CA ALA A 221 -9.66 -27.29 6.92
C ALA A 221 -8.49 -26.47 6.33
N ALA A 222 -8.49 -25.13 6.50
CA ALA A 222 -7.45 -24.26 5.95
C ALA A 222 -6.05 -24.57 6.50
N SER A 223 -5.05 -24.54 5.62
CA SER A 223 -3.64 -24.78 5.96
C SER A 223 -3.01 -23.58 6.69
N ALA A 224 -3.38 -22.38 6.26
CA ALA A 224 -3.04 -21.15 6.96
C ALA A 224 -4.12 -20.07 6.80
N VAL A 225 -4.06 -19.05 7.65
CA VAL A 225 -4.82 -17.81 7.50
C VAL A 225 -3.90 -16.63 7.72
N VAL A 226 -3.96 -15.62 6.86
CA VAL A 226 -3.27 -14.33 7.05
C VAL A 226 -4.32 -13.23 7.03
N CYS A 227 -4.30 -12.32 8.00
CA CYS A 227 -5.37 -11.33 8.14
C CYS A 227 -4.88 -10.01 8.76
N GLU A 228 -5.07 -8.91 8.03
CA GLU A 228 -5.04 -7.55 8.56
C GLU A 228 -6.50 -7.07 8.69
N PRO A 229 -7.15 -7.23 9.85
CA PRO A 229 -8.57 -6.93 9.99
C PRO A 229 -8.85 -5.41 9.99
N PRO A 230 -10.08 -4.97 9.67
CA PRO A 230 -10.44 -3.55 9.64
C PRO A 230 -10.42 -2.91 11.03
N PHE A 231 -9.29 -2.28 11.39
CA PHE A 231 -9.08 -1.61 12.68
C PHE A 231 -9.96 -0.36 12.89
N ASP A 232 -10.47 0.25 11.82
CA ASP A 232 -11.34 1.43 11.86
C ASP A 232 -12.73 1.14 12.46
N LYS A 233 -13.13 -0.14 12.47
CA LYS A 233 -14.45 -0.63 12.93
C LYS A 233 -14.29 -1.60 14.12
N PRO A 234 -14.01 -1.10 15.34
CA PRO A 234 -13.90 -1.95 16.53
C PRO A 234 -15.25 -2.52 17.03
N GLN A 235 -16.37 -2.08 16.43
CA GLN A 235 -17.70 -2.64 16.65
C GLN A 235 -17.92 -3.83 15.72
N TRP A 236 -18.52 -4.88 16.24
CA TRP A 236 -18.81 -6.12 15.52
C TRP A 236 -20.20 -6.64 15.94
N PRO A 237 -20.85 -7.52 15.15
CA PRO A 237 -22.23 -7.98 15.35
C PRO A 237 -22.37 -9.01 16.50
N SER A 238 -22.00 -8.57 17.70
CA SER A 238 -21.94 -9.37 18.92
C SER A 238 -23.28 -9.86 19.45
N ALA A 239 -24.40 -9.23 19.06
CA ALA A 239 -25.73 -9.64 19.45
C ALA A 239 -26.25 -10.76 18.53
N GLU A 240 -26.04 -10.61 17.23
CA GLU A 240 -26.40 -11.56 16.18
C GLU A 240 -25.59 -12.86 16.29
N LEU A 241 -24.30 -12.74 16.63
CA LEU A 241 -23.36 -13.86 16.71
C LEU A 241 -23.13 -14.39 18.14
N ALA A 242 -24.00 -14.08 19.10
CA ALA A 242 -23.81 -14.42 20.51
C ALA A 242 -23.65 -15.94 20.80
N THR A 243 -24.10 -16.81 19.90
CA THR A 243 -23.99 -18.28 20.01
C THR A 243 -23.23 -18.92 18.84
N ASP A 244 -22.42 -18.14 18.11
CA ASP A 244 -21.64 -18.62 16.98
C ASP A 244 -20.55 -19.61 17.43
N PRO A 245 -20.38 -20.76 16.75
CA PRO A 245 -19.42 -21.79 17.15
C PRO A 245 -17.95 -21.38 17.02
N ARG A 246 -17.63 -20.27 16.32
CA ARG A 246 -16.25 -19.78 16.15
C ARG A 246 -15.64 -19.27 17.48
N TRP A 247 -16.44 -19.01 18.51
CA TRP A 247 -15.98 -18.48 19.81
C TRP A 247 -15.42 -19.54 20.78
N GLU A 248 -14.47 -20.37 20.32
CA GLU A 248 -13.84 -21.48 21.08
C GLU A 248 -13.23 -21.03 22.43
N PHE A 249 -12.79 -19.77 22.54
CA PHE A 249 -12.16 -19.20 23.74
C PHE A 249 -13.06 -18.23 24.52
N GLY A 250 -14.34 -18.15 24.14
CA GLY A 250 -15.34 -17.26 24.73
C GLY A 250 -15.75 -16.12 23.79
N ILE A 251 -16.98 -15.63 24.02
CA ILE A 251 -17.57 -14.56 23.21
C ILE A 251 -16.81 -13.24 23.48
N PRO A 252 -16.27 -12.57 22.44
CA PRO A 252 -15.64 -11.25 22.61
C PRO A 252 -16.61 -10.21 23.16
N ALA A 253 -16.10 -9.17 23.83
CA ALA A 253 -16.96 -8.04 24.20
C ALA A 253 -17.34 -7.20 22.96
N PRO A 254 -18.45 -6.44 22.97
CA PRO A 254 -18.90 -5.64 21.81
C PRO A 254 -17.92 -4.58 21.28
N ARG A 255 -16.85 -4.26 22.03
CA ARG A 255 -15.79 -3.30 21.66
C ARG A 255 -14.44 -3.96 21.33
N ASP A 256 -14.42 -5.28 21.27
CA ASP A 256 -13.23 -6.09 21.08
C ASP A 256 -13.33 -6.89 19.76
N GLY A 257 -13.76 -6.21 18.67
CA GLY A 257 -13.92 -6.82 17.35
C GLY A 257 -12.67 -7.50 16.79
N GLU A 258 -11.47 -7.01 17.14
CA GLU A 258 -10.21 -7.70 16.83
C GLU A 258 -10.16 -9.13 17.39
N LEU A 259 -10.75 -9.39 18.57
CA LEU A 259 -10.82 -10.73 19.15
C LEU A 259 -11.90 -11.62 18.49
N ALA A 260 -12.89 -11.03 17.80
CA ALA A 260 -13.76 -11.77 16.91
C ALA A 260 -13.00 -12.20 15.64
N TRP A 261 -12.23 -11.30 15.03
CA TRP A 261 -11.36 -11.63 13.88
C TRP A 261 -10.30 -12.68 14.21
N VAL A 262 -9.61 -12.58 15.35
CA VAL A 262 -8.65 -13.60 15.82
C VAL A 262 -9.31 -14.99 15.92
N GLN A 263 -10.50 -15.08 16.51
CA GLN A 263 -11.20 -16.36 16.64
C GLN A 263 -11.77 -16.87 15.31
N HIS A 264 -12.29 -15.98 14.45
CA HIS A 264 -12.72 -16.32 13.09
C HIS A 264 -11.57 -16.90 12.25
N CYS A 265 -10.38 -16.28 12.29
CA CYS A 265 -9.18 -16.80 11.61
C CYS A 265 -8.76 -18.17 12.16
N TYR A 266 -8.76 -18.35 13.48
CA TYR A 266 -8.42 -19.62 14.11
C TYR A 266 -9.43 -20.75 13.80
N ALA A 267 -10.74 -20.44 13.73
CA ALA A 267 -11.79 -21.41 13.45
C ALA A 267 -11.59 -22.13 12.09
N HIS A 268 -10.99 -21.46 11.11
CA HIS A 268 -10.67 -22.03 9.81
C HIS A 268 -9.49 -23.00 9.80
N LEU A 269 -8.57 -22.92 10.77
CA LEU A 269 -7.34 -23.73 10.74
C LEU A 269 -7.59 -25.23 10.91
N ARG A 270 -7.00 -26.04 10.03
CA ARG A 270 -6.78 -27.49 10.26
C ARG A 270 -5.81 -27.75 11.40
N LEU A 271 -5.73 -29.01 11.85
CA LEU A 271 -4.67 -29.44 12.78
C LEU A 271 -3.27 -29.10 12.22
N HIS A 272 -2.44 -28.47 13.07
CA HIS A 272 -1.14 -27.87 12.76
C HIS A 272 -1.15 -26.67 11.79
N GLY A 273 -2.31 -26.26 11.27
CA GLY A 273 -2.43 -25.04 10.47
C GLY A 273 -2.07 -23.80 11.28
N VAL A 274 -1.56 -22.77 10.60
CA VAL A 274 -1.02 -21.55 11.23
C VAL A 274 -1.79 -20.32 10.79
N ALA A 275 -2.27 -19.51 11.74
CA ALA A 275 -2.80 -18.18 11.45
C ALA A 275 -1.81 -17.09 11.88
N VAL A 276 -1.65 -16.05 11.07
CA VAL A 276 -0.91 -14.83 11.40
C VAL A 276 -1.87 -13.66 11.27
N VAL A 277 -2.27 -13.10 12.41
CA VAL A 277 -3.30 -12.05 12.49
C VAL A 277 -2.68 -10.78 13.05
N ALA A 278 -2.84 -9.66 12.35
CA ALA A 278 -2.45 -8.35 12.87
C ALA A 278 -3.49 -7.85 13.88
N VAL A 279 -3.02 -7.33 15.02
CA VAL A 279 -3.84 -6.76 16.09
C VAL A 279 -3.19 -5.50 16.64
N THR A 280 -3.98 -4.63 17.28
CA THR A 280 -3.45 -3.44 17.95
C THR A 280 -2.87 -3.80 19.34
N PRO A 281 -1.91 -3.02 19.87
CA PRO A 281 -1.39 -3.20 21.23
C PRO A 281 -2.49 -3.18 22.32
N ARG A 282 -3.63 -2.52 22.06
CA ARG A 282 -4.80 -2.50 22.95
C ARG A 282 -5.34 -3.92 23.19
N THR A 283 -5.46 -4.73 22.13
CA THR A 283 -6.00 -6.10 22.21
C THR A 283 -5.18 -7.00 23.14
N CYS A 284 -3.88 -6.74 23.28
CA CYS A 284 -2.98 -7.44 24.19
C CYS A 284 -3.22 -7.18 25.69
N VAL A 285 -3.91 -6.09 26.06
CA VAL A 285 -4.09 -5.66 27.47
C VAL A 285 -5.53 -5.43 27.91
N GLN A 286 -6.42 -5.12 26.98
CA GLN A 286 -7.81 -4.72 27.22
C GLN A 286 -8.49 -5.69 28.22
N PRO A 287 -8.98 -5.25 29.40
CA PRO A 287 -9.52 -6.15 30.42
C PRO A 287 -10.71 -7.00 29.93
N SER A 288 -11.57 -6.44 29.08
CA SER A 288 -12.71 -7.16 28.49
C SER A 288 -12.32 -8.37 27.61
N GLY A 289 -11.07 -8.40 27.11
CA GLY A 289 -10.51 -9.51 26.34
C GLY A 289 -9.74 -10.56 27.15
N GLN A 290 -9.61 -10.39 28.48
CA GLN A 290 -8.78 -11.26 29.33
C GLN A 290 -9.18 -12.74 29.25
N SER A 291 -10.48 -13.05 29.17
CA SER A 291 -11.01 -14.41 29.05
C SER A 291 -10.52 -15.11 27.78
N VAL A 292 -10.68 -14.44 26.63
CA VAL A 292 -10.25 -14.93 25.31
C VAL A 292 -8.74 -15.11 25.24
N ARG A 293 -7.96 -14.11 25.69
CA ARG A 293 -6.48 -14.23 25.78
C ARG A 293 -6.06 -15.41 26.65
N SER A 294 -6.68 -15.55 27.82
CA SER A 294 -6.42 -16.68 28.72
C SER A 294 -6.80 -18.02 28.09
N GLY A 295 -7.87 -18.06 27.28
CA GLY A 295 -8.27 -19.25 26.53
C GLY A 295 -7.22 -19.67 25.50
N LEU A 296 -6.79 -18.73 24.65
CA LEU A 296 -5.76 -18.90 23.63
C LEU A 296 -4.41 -19.38 24.20
N VAL A 297 -3.99 -18.82 25.35
CA VAL A 297 -2.76 -19.23 26.05
C VAL A 297 -2.93 -20.59 26.72
N ARG A 298 -4.07 -20.85 27.38
CA ARG A 298 -4.32 -22.10 28.11
C ARG A 298 -4.42 -23.31 27.19
N SER A 299 -5.03 -23.16 26.00
CA SER A 299 -5.11 -24.21 24.98
C SER A 299 -3.76 -24.51 24.29
N GLY A 300 -2.79 -23.58 24.38
CA GLY A 300 -1.51 -23.67 23.66
C GLY A 300 -1.61 -23.25 22.19
N VAL A 301 -2.69 -22.59 21.80
CA VAL A 301 -2.97 -22.13 20.44
C VAL A 301 -2.13 -20.91 20.07
N LEU A 302 -2.03 -19.93 20.98
CA LEU A 302 -1.13 -18.79 20.76
C LEU A 302 0.32 -19.27 20.84
N ARG A 303 1.07 -19.00 19.76
CA ARG A 303 2.49 -19.38 19.61
C ARG A 303 3.39 -18.20 19.91
N ASP A 304 3.17 -17.12 19.17
CA ASP A 304 4.08 -15.99 19.12
C ASP A 304 3.29 -14.68 19.16
N VAL A 305 3.83 -13.67 19.86
CA VAL A 305 3.36 -12.29 19.80
C VAL A 305 4.53 -11.39 19.46
N ILE A 306 4.42 -10.70 18.33
CA ILE A 306 5.51 -9.91 17.74
C ILE A 306 5.07 -8.45 17.67
N ALA A 307 5.69 -7.54 18.43
CA ALA A 307 5.45 -6.11 18.30
C ALA A 307 6.28 -5.55 17.13
N LEU A 308 5.63 -4.83 16.20
CA LEU A 308 6.27 -4.28 15.00
C LEU A 308 6.67 -2.79 15.18
N PRO A 309 7.58 -2.28 14.36
CA PRO A 309 7.86 -0.84 14.25
C PRO A 309 6.62 -0.01 13.89
N LYS A 310 6.65 1.28 14.26
CA LYS A 310 5.62 2.27 13.85
C LYS A 310 5.57 2.38 12.33
N GLY A 311 4.37 2.59 11.77
CA GLY A 311 4.20 2.86 10.35
C GLY A 311 4.24 1.63 9.44
N MET A 312 4.11 0.42 9.99
CA MET A 312 3.76 -0.79 9.23
C MET A 312 2.25 -0.94 9.08
N GLY A 313 1.80 -1.47 7.92
CA GLY A 313 0.40 -1.81 7.66
C GLY A 313 -0.34 -0.87 6.70
N SER A 314 -1.63 -1.16 6.50
CA SER A 314 -2.51 -0.44 5.57
C SER A 314 -3.04 0.88 6.13
N VAL A 315 -3.18 0.99 7.45
CA VAL A 315 -3.70 2.18 8.14
C VAL A 315 -2.52 3.01 8.70
N PRO A 316 -2.32 4.27 8.24
CA PRO A 316 -1.27 5.15 8.76
C PRO A 316 -1.33 5.32 10.28
N ASP A 317 -0.17 5.56 10.90
CA ASP A 317 0.01 5.79 12.34
C ASP A 317 -0.52 4.69 13.28
N THR A 318 -0.87 3.52 12.73
CA THR A 318 -1.31 2.35 13.52
C THR A 318 -0.10 1.54 13.96
N ASN A 319 0.04 1.33 15.26
CA ASN A 319 1.01 0.38 15.80
C ASN A 319 0.39 -1.02 15.75
N LEU A 320 1.12 -2.01 15.24
CA LEU A 320 0.65 -3.37 15.07
C LEU A 320 1.50 -4.36 15.87
N HIS A 321 0.82 -5.36 16.43
CA HIS A 321 1.41 -6.62 16.85
C HIS A 321 0.91 -7.72 15.91
N LEU A 322 1.73 -8.73 15.64
CA LEU A 322 1.29 -9.97 15.01
C LEU A 322 1.06 -11.04 16.07
N TRP A 323 -0.09 -11.71 16.01
CA TRP A 323 -0.35 -12.93 16.77
C TRP A 323 -0.23 -14.12 15.83
N VAL A 324 0.74 -14.99 16.10
CA VAL A 324 0.88 -16.28 15.42
C VAL A 324 0.17 -17.33 16.26
N MET A 325 -0.76 -18.05 15.63
CA MET A 325 -1.54 -19.11 16.27
C MET A 325 -1.35 -20.41 15.49
N GLN A 326 -1.32 -21.54 16.19
CA GLN A 326 -1.28 -22.86 15.58
C GLN A 326 -2.28 -23.79 16.27
N ARG A 327 -3.12 -24.50 15.50
CA ARG A 327 -4.04 -25.49 16.09
C ARG A 327 -3.27 -26.75 16.54
N PRO A 328 -3.27 -27.11 17.83
CA PRO A 328 -2.46 -28.23 18.34
C PRO A 328 -3.05 -29.60 17.94
N GLN A 329 -2.21 -30.63 17.90
CA GLN A 329 -2.63 -32.02 17.62
C GLN A 329 -3.42 -32.65 18.77
N SER A 330 -3.00 -32.34 20.00
CA SER A 330 -3.59 -32.81 21.25
C SER A 330 -3.47 -31.68 22.28
N ALA A 331 -4.59 -31.29 22.88
CA ALA A 331 -4.60 -30.26 23.91
C ALA A 331 -4.41 -30.88 25.31
N PRO A 332 -3.61 -30.26 26.21
CA PRO A 332 -2.84 -29.05 26.00
C PRO A 332 -1.44 -29.35 25.44
N ASP A 333 -1.06 -28.70 24.32
CA ASP A 333 0.36 -28.45 24.08
C ASP A 333 0.84 -27.50 25.19
N HIS A 334 1.92 -27.84 25.90
CA HIS A 334 2.44 -27.09 27.05
C HIS A 334 3.53 -26.06 26.72
N ARG A 335 3.95 -25.93 25.45
CA ARG A 335 5.02 -24.99 25.04
C ARG A 335 4.80 -23.55 25.53
N ALA A 336 5.91 -22.82 25.69
CA ALA A 336 5.93 -21.39 25.99
C ALA A 336 5.38 -20.58 24.80
N VAL A 337 4.95 -19.34 25.09
CA VAL A 337 4.62 -18.34 24.06
C VAL A 337 5.87 -17.50 23.79
N TRP A 338 6.25 -17.31 22.55
CA TRP A 338 7.38 -16.45 22.18
C TRP A 338 6.92 -14.99 22.11
N MET A 339 7.57 -14.13 22.90
CA MET A 339 7.38 -12.69 22.87
C MET A 339 8.53 -12.07 22.10
N VAL A 340 8.24 -11.32 21.05
CA VAL A 340 9.24 -10.59 20.25
C VAL A 340 8.90 -9.10 20.26
N ASP A 341 9.85 -8.25 20.60
CA ASP A 341 9.69 -6.80 20.56
C ASP A 341 10.63 -6.17 19.53
N LEU A 342 10.10 -5.88 18.34
CA LEU A 342 10.79 -5.16 17.28
C LEU A 342 10.35 -3.69 17.22
N SER A 343 9.54 -3.21 18.16
CA SER A 343 8.97 -1.84 18.12
C SER A 343 10.03 -0.73 18.23
N GLY A 344 11.22 -1.06 18.72
CA GLY A 344 12.38 -0.18 18.81
C GLY A 344 13.31 -0.15 17.59
N LEU A 345 13.05 -0.93 16.52
CA LEU A 345 13.87 -0.86 15.31
C LEU A 345 13.73 0.52 14.63
N GLY A 346 14.86 1.05 14.14
CA GLY A 346 14.92 2.35 13.49
C GLY A 346 14.41 2.37 12.04
N ASP A 347 14.30 1.21 11.41
CA ASP A 347 13.67 1.03 10.10
C ASP A 347 12.70 -0.15 10.10
N ALA A 348 11.63 -0.02 9.32
CA ALA A 348 10.67 -1.10 9.10
C ALA A 348 11.28 -2.19 8.19
N ALA A 349 12.19 -1.81 7.28
CA ALA A 349 12.88 -2.73 6.38
C ALA A 349 13.79 -3.75 7.12
N ASP A 350 14.21 -3.43 8.34
CA ASP A 350 15.06 -4.31 9.18
C ASP A 350 14.28 -5.48 9.80
N VAL A 351 12.94 -5.49 9.71
CA VAL A 351 12.11 -6.60 10.20
C VAL A 351 12.33 -7.86 9.34
N PRO A 352 12.52 -9.05 9.94
CA PRO A 352 12.67 -10.28 9.19
C PRO A 352 11.46 -10.56 8.28
N HIS A 353 11.75 -10.80 7.01
CA HIS A 353 10.78 -11.05 5.94
C HIS A 353 11.07 -12.38 5.20
N GLU A 354 11.96 -13.20 5.76
CA GLU A 354 12.24 -14.58 5.34
C GLU A 354 11.99 -15.54 6.50
N PHE A 355 11.41 -16.71 6.22
CA PHE A 355 11.23 -17.75 7.24
C PHE A 355 12.56 -18.17 7.88
N ALA A 356 13.64 -18.29 7.11
CA ALA A 356 14.96 -18.63 7.63
C ALA A 356 15.59 -17.52 8.48
N ALA A 357 15.18 -16.25 8.30
CA ALA A 357 15.57 -15.16 9.20
C ALA A 357 14.80 -15.24 10.53
N TRP A 358 13.50 -15.57 10.49
CA TRP A 358 12.71 -15.85 11.70
C TRP A 358 13.25 -17.05 12.49
N GLN A 359 13.54 -18.18 11.85
CA GLN A 359 14.12 -19.34 12.54
C GLN A 359 15.45 -18.97 13.23
N ARG A 360 16.35 -18.24 12.54
CA ARG A 360 17.59 -17.73 13.16
C ARG A 360 17.34 -16.82 14.37
N LEU A 361 16.36 -15.91 14.28
CA LEU A 361 15.97 -15.05 15.40
C LEU A 361 15.43 -15.84 16.59
N PHE A 362 14.75 -16.97 16.35
CA PHE A 362 14.22 -17.83 17.42
C PHE A 362 15.26 -18.81 18.01
N ASP A 363 16.22 -19.25 17.19
CA ASP A 363 17.28 -20.19 17.60
C ASP A 363 18.45 -19.50 18.33
N ASP A 364 18.88 -18.32 17.89
CA ASP A 364 19.98 -17.52 18.45
C ASP A 364 19.47 -16.17 18.98
N ALA A 365 18.46 -16.26 19.83
CA ALA A 365 17.60 -15.14 20.16
C ALA A 365 18.22 -14.16 21.17
N ASP A 366 18.44 -12.91 20.75
CA ASP A 366 18.87 -11.82 21.63
C ASP A 366 17.79 -11.54 22.71
N PRO A 367 18.09 -11.70 24.01
CA PRO A 367 17.13 -11.50 25.11
C PRO A 367 16.54 -10.08 25.22
N THR A 368 17.12 -9.10 24.51
CA THR A 368 16.64 -7.72 24.45
C THR A 368 15.52 -7.49 23.44
N ILE A 369 15.31 -8.42 22.49
CA ILE A 369 14.20 -8.42 21.53
C ILE A 369 13.33 -9.68 21.59
N PHE A 370 13.77 -10.75 22.26
CA PHE A 370 13.03 -12.02 22.35
C PHE A 370 12.96 -12.58 23.78
N ARG A 371 11.83 -13.21 24.13
CA ARG A 371 11.73 -14.11 25.28
C ARG A 371 10.68 -15.20 25.08
N ALA A 372 11.04 -16.46 25.34
CA ALA A 372 10.07 -17.53 25.51
C ALA A 372 9.43 -17.47 26.91
N VAL A 373 8.16 -17.09 27.00
CA VAL A 373 7.43 -16.90 28.27
C VAL A 373 6.60 -18.14 28.61
N PRO A 374 6.79 -18.75 29.80
CA PRO A 374 5.97 -19.88 30.24
C PRO A 374 4.48 -19.50 30.32
N ARG A 375 3.58 -20.35 29.82
CA ARG A 375 2.13 -20.10 29.88
C ARG A 375 1.61 -19.82 31.30
N LEU A 376 2.23 -20.43 32.32
CA LEU A 376 1.80 -20.26 33.71
C LEU A 376 2.06 -18.83 34.18
N GLU A 377 3.13 -18.20 33.73
CA GLU A 377 3.44 -16.78 33.99
C GLU A 377 2.44 -15.85 33.30
N LEU A 378 2.02 -16.18 32.07
CA LEU A 378 0.98 -15.42 31.35
C LEU A 378 -0.42 -15.61 31.95
N LEU A 379 -0.70 -16.77 32.55
CA LEU A 379 -1.98 -17.09 33.19
C LEU A 379 -2.04 -16.63 34.65
N ASP A 380 -0.90 -16.26 35.26
CA ASP A 380 -0.80 -15.69 36.61
C ASP A 380 -1.01 -14.16 36.56
N GLY A 381 -2.24 -13.75 36.23
CA GLY A 381 -2.66 -12.35 36.15
C GLY A 381 -3.63 -12.05 35.01
N ASP A 382 -3.43 -10.90 34.35
CA ASP A 382 -4.39 -10.31 33.40
C ASP A 382 -4.25 -10.82 31.94
N ALA A 383 -3.47 -11.89 31.74
CA ALA A 383 -3.06 -12.37 30.41
C ALA A 383 -2.54 -11.23 29.52
N ASP A 384 -1.64 -10.39 30.06
CA ASP A 384 -1.01 -9.28 29.34
C ASP A 384 -0.05 -9.85 28.28
N LEU A 385 -0.40 -9.69 27.01
CA LEU A 385 0.35 -10.24 25.87
C LEU A 385 1.28 -9.23 25.20
N ARG A 386 1.61 -8.09 25.83
CA ARG A 386 2.56 -7.14 25.23
C ARG A 386 4.00 -7.68 25.34
N PRO A 387 4.74 -7.79 24.22
CA PRO A 387 6.13 -8.23 24.27
C PRO A 387 7.01 -7.35 25.16
N SER A 388 6.83 -6.03 25.15
CA SER A 388 7.55 -5.05 25.97
C SER A 388 7.43 -5.24 27.49
N ARG A 389 6.46 -6.03 27.97
CA ARG A 389 6.35 -6.41 29.39
C ARG A 389 7.26 -7.58 29.76
N HIS A 390 7.59 -8.42 28.78
CA HIS A 390 8.21 -9.73 28.98
C HIS A 390 9.65 -9.77 28.49
N VAL A 391 9.94 -9.12 27.37
CA VAL A 391 11.28 -8.97 26.79
C VAL A 391 12.09 -8.00 27.64
N THR A 392 13.33 -8.34 27.97
CA THR A 392 14.15 -7.53 28.88
C THR A 392 14.94 -6.48 28.09
N ALA A 393 14.31 -5.33 27.82
CA ALA A 393 14.99 -4.20 27.18
C ALA A 393 16.19 -3.71 28.03
N ASN A 394 17.40 -4.21 27.72
CA ASN A 394 18.66 -3.84 28.37
C ASN A 394 19.85 -3.97 27.41
N VAL A 395 19.90 -3.13 26.38
CA VAL A 395 21.13 -2.36 26.16
C VAL A 395 20.93 -1.04 26.88
N ARG A 396 21.48 -0.91 28.10
CA ARG A 396 21.55 0.39 28.77
C ARG A 396 22.57 1.23 28.01
N ALA A 397 22.09 2.04 27.06
CA ALA A 397 22.85 3.17 26.56
C ALA A 397 23.30 4.00 27.77
N SER A 398 24.62 4.13 27.96
CA SER A 398 25.18 4.85 29.10
C SER A 398 24.86 6.33 28.99
N ALA A 399 24.99 7.08 30.09
CA ALA A 399 24.90 8.54 30.03
C ALA A 399 25.88 9.14 29.00
N ASP A 400 27.05 8.50 28.82
CA ASP A 400 28.05 8.90 27.82
C ASP A 400 27.61 8.60 26.38
N ASP A 401 26.81 7.55 26.15
CA ASP A 401 26.21 7.27 24.83
C ASP A 401 25.17 8.32 24.46
N PHE A 402 24.30 8.67 25.42
CA PHE A 402 23.32 9.75 25.24
C PHE A 402 24.00 11.11 25.04
N ALA A 403 25.07 11.41 25.77
CA ALA A 403 25.86 12.63 25.58
C ALA A 403 26.44 12.70 24.15
N ARG A 404 27.12 11.63 23.68
CA ARG A 404 27.67 11.55 22.31
C ARG A 404 26.60 11.74 21.23
N VAL A 405 25.42 11.16 21.42
CA VAL A 405 24.30 11.28 20.48
C VAL A 405 23.71 12.69 20.50
N THR A 406 23.57 13.31 21.67
CA THR A 406 23.09 14.69 21.84
C THR A 406 24.07 15.70 21.24
N ASP A 407 25.38 15.54 21.48
CA ASP A 407 26.44 16.35 20.87
C ASP A 407 26.44 16.22 19.34
N ARG A 408 26.29 15.00 18.82
CA ARG A 408 26.17 14.76 17.37
C ARG A 408 24.92 15.45 16.81
N LEU A 409 23.82 15.43 17.53
CA LEU A 409 22.57 16.09 17.14
C LEU A 409 22.70 17.63 17.14
N ALA A 410 23.29 18.20 18.19
CA ALA A 410 23.60 19.63 18.27
C ALA A 410 24.52 20.08 17.13
N ASN A 411 25.54 19.28 16.80
CA ASN A 411 26.42 19.53 15.65
C ASN A 411 25.68 19.47 14.31
N LEU A 412 24.73 18.54 14.13
CA LEU A 412 23.88 18.47 12.93
C LEU A 412 22.95 19.70 12.81
N TYR A 413 22.29 20.12 13.89
CA TYR A 413 21.49 21.35 13.90
C TYR A 413 22.35 22.58 13.58
N ALA A 414 23.55 22.68 14.15
CA ALA A 414 24.48 23.77 13.86
C ALA A 414 25.07 23.70 12.44
N HIS A 415 25.13 22.53 11.82
CA HIS A 415 25.53 22.37 10.41
C HIS A 415 24.41 22.81 9.47
N VAL A 416 23.19 22.31 9.68
CA VAL A 416 21.97 22.71 8.94
C VAL A 416 21.78 24.23 9.01
N GLY A 417 21.83 24.82 10.21
CA GLY A 417 21.67 26.26 10.41
C GLY A 417 22.73 27.12 9.69
N ARG A 418 23.92 26.59 9.43
CA ARG A 418 24.98 27.24 8.64
C ARG A 418 24.85 26.99 7.13
N GLY A 419 24.15 25.92 6.72
CA GLY A 419 23.95 25.54 5.32
C GLY A 419 22.65 26.06 4.66
N LEU A 420 21.78 26.73 5.41
CA LEU A 420 20.51 27.27 4.88
C LEU A 420 20.75 28.29 3.74
N PRO A 421 20.23 28.04 2.52
CA PRO A 421 20.45 28.94 1.39
C PRO A 421 19.75 30.29 1.58
N ARG A 422 20.47 31.38 1.31
CA ARG A 422 19.92 32.75 1.29
C ARG A 422 19.54 33.13 -0.14
N PHE A 423 18.25 33.36 -0.37
CA PHE A 423 17.72 33.83 -1.64
C PHE A 423 17.63 35.36 -1.66
N ALA A 424 18.06 35.98 -2.76
CA ALA A 424 17.90 37.41 -3.00
C ALA A 424 16.61 37.68 -3.78
N ALA A 425 15.96 38.82 -3.53
CA ALA A 425 14.84 39.26 -4.33
C ALA A 425 15.28 39.52 -5.79
N PRO A 426 14.50 39.12 -6.81
CA PRO A 426 14.82 39.42 -8.19
C PRO A 426 14.80 40.94 -8.44
N SER A 427 15.75 41.45 -9.23
CA SER A 427 15.95 42.88 -9.47
C SER A 427 14.86 43.55 -10.34
N GLY A 428 13.75 42.87 -10.59
CA GLY A 428 12.62 43.32 -11.41
C GLY A 428 11.64 42.17 -11.72
N PRO A 429 10.51 42.46 -12.38
CA PRO A 429 9.52 41.44 -12.75
C PRO A 429 10.08 40.48 -13.82
N THR A 430 10.34 39.24 -13.44
CA THR A 430 10.88 38.18 -14.31
C THR A 430 9.80 37.65 -15.27
N ARG A 431 9.85 38.08 -16.54
CA ARG A 431 9.09 37.45 -17.63
C ARG A 431 9.97 36.41 -18.33
N HIS A 432 9.87 35.16 -17.91
CA HIS A 432 10.50 34.06 -18.64
C HIS A 432 9.80 33.83 -19.98
N SER A 433 10.57 33.78 -21.07
CA SER A 433 10.16 33.07 -22.27
C SER A 433 10.20 31.57 -21.97
N TYR A 434 9.31 30.77 -22.55
CA TYR A 434 9.25 29.33 -22.33
C TYR A 434 9.57 28.57 -23.62
N VAL A 435 10.08 27.36 -23.47
CA VAL A 435 10.31 26.39 -24.55
C VAL A 435 9.74 25.04 -24.13
N THR A 436 9.17 24.29 -25.07
CA THR A 436 8.61 22.96 -24.82
C THR A 436 9.68 21.86 -24.94
N PHE A 437 9.49 20.75 -24.25
CA PHE A 437 10.35 19.56 -24.42
C PHE A 437 10.34 19.07 -25.89
N GLY A 438 9.20 19.13 -26.59
CA GLY A 438 9.12 18.79 -28.01
C GLY A 438 9.84 19.76 -28.96
N GLU A 439 10.10 21.01 -28.54
CA GLU A 439 10.99 21.94 -29.26
C GLU A 439 12.47 21.64 -28.99
N LEU A 440 12.82 21.30 -27.75
CA LEU A 440 14.18 20.89 -27.37
C LEU A 440 14.58 19.57 -28.05
N GLU A 441 13.67 18.60 -28.14
CA GLU A 441 13.86 17.33 -28.85
C GLU A 441 14.07 17.57 -30.36
N ARG A 442 13.24 18.40 -31.00
CA ARG A 442 13.43 18.79 -32.41
C ARG A 442 14.72 19.57 -32.67
N ALA A 443 15.22 20.28 -31.67
CA ALA A 443 16.51 20.97 -31.72
C ALA A 443 17.70 20.06 -31.37
N GLY A 444 17.46 18.77 -31.07
CA GLY A 444 18.48 17.80 -30.66
C GLY A 444 19.19 18.16 -29.34
N ALA A 445 18.52 18.88 -28.44
CA ALA A 445 19.06 19.25 -27.13
C ALA A 445 18.71 18.23 -26.03
N LEU A 446 17.70 17.39 -26.29
CA LEU A 446 17.35 16.22 -25.48
C LEU A 446 16.76 15.14 -26.39
N VAL A 447 16.68 13.90 -25.90
CA VAL A 447 16.01 12.77 -26.57
C VAL A 447 15.16 12.04 -25.56
N ILE A 448 13.85 11.91 -25.82
CA ILE A 448 12.97 11.10 -24.99
C ILE A 448 13.11 9.63 -25.44
N ARG A 449 13.40 8.74 -24.49
CA ARG A 449 13.71 7.33 -24.68
C ARG A 449 12.65 6.42 -24.04
N SER A 450 12.71 5.12 -24.31
CA SER A 450 11.80 4.16 -23.65
C SER A 450 12.19 4.01 -22.18
N ARG A 451 11.33 3.32 -21.40
CA ARG A 451 11.71 2.83 -20.07
C ARG A 451 12.78 1.73 -20.13
N ASP A 452 12.87 1.03 -21.27
CA ASP A 452 13.70 -0.16 -21.45
C ASP A 452 15.15 0.20 -21.86
N ASP A 453 15.44 1.50 -22.01
CA ASP A 453 16.78 2.06 -22.20
C ASP A 453 17.43 2.30 -20.83
N THR A 454 18.57 1.65 -20.54
CA THR A 454 19.29 1.84 -19.27
C THR A 454 19.68 3.31 -19.05
N PRO A 455 19.29 3.93 -17.92
CA PRO A 455 19.70 5.28 -17.55
C PRO A 455 21.22 5.46 -17.51
N ARG A 456 21.68 6.64 -17.90
CA ARG A 456 23.06 7.11 -17.68
C ARG A 456 23.07 8.21 -16.63
N ALA A 457 24.16 8.31 -15.87
CA ALA A 457 24.36 9.44 -14.96
C ALA A 457 24.19 10.77 -15.71
N GLY A 458 23.28 11.63 -15.24
CA GLY A 458 22.91 12.90 -15.87
C GLY A 458 21.64 12.87 -16.75
N ASP A 459 21.08 11.70 -17.06
CA ASP A 459 19.76 11.61 -17.73
C ASP A 459 18.64 12.07 -16.78
N LEU A 460 17.55 12.59 -17.32
CA LEU A 460 16.37 12.98 -16.54
C LEU A 460 15.33 11.85 -16.54
N LEU A 461 15.02 11.34 -15.36
CA LEU A 461 14.07 10.24 -15.14
C LEU A 461 12.68 10.80 -14.84
N VAL A 462 11.71 10.46 -15.68
CA VAL A 462 10.29 10.70 -15.40
C VAL A 462 9.71 9.40 -14.83
N ARG A 463 9.30 9.42 -13.56
CA ARG A 463 8.87 8.22 -12.81
C ARG A 463 7.34 8.06 -12.77
N THR A 464 6.88 6.86 -12.45
CA THR A 464 5.47 6.48 -12.29
C THR A 464 4.88 6.98 -10.97
N LEU A 465 3.57 6.76 -10.78
CA LEU A 465 2.81 7.02 -9.55
C LEU A 465 2.87 8.47 -9.06
N GLY A 466 2.99 9.44 -9.97
CA GLY A 466 3.14 10.85 -9.63
C GLY A 466 4.44 11.20 -8.91
N ARG A 467 5.44 10.30 -8.91
CA ARG A 467 6.78 10.56 -8.37
C ARG A 467 7.43 11.74 -9.12
N VAL A 468 8.17 12.56 -8.38
CA VAL A 468 8.88 13.71 -8.95
C VAL A 468 9.95 13.28 -9.97
N PRO A 469 10.19 14.07 -11.04
CA PRO A 469 11.33 13.85 -11.92
C PRO A 469 12.64 14.01 -11.16
N VAL A 470 13.61 13.14 -11.42
CA VAL A 470 14.94 13.13 -10.79
C VAL A 470 16.03 13.00 -11.84
N VAL A 471 17.25 13.44 -11.52
CA VAL A 471 18.42 13.23 -12.38
C VAL A 471 19.05 11.89 -12.00
N ALA A 472 19.30 11.05 -12.99
CA ALA A 472 19.93 9.75 -12.81
C ALA A 472 21.37 9.91 -12.28
N THR A 473 21.72 9.06 -11.33
CA THR A 473 23.05 9.01 -10.68
C THR A 473 23.99 8.01 -11.36
N GLY A 474 23.46 7.05 -12.11
CA GLY A 474 24.17 5.91 -12.68
C GLY A 474 24.29 4.71 -11.72
N THR A 475 23.43 4.62 -10.70
CA THR A 475 23.35 3.46 -9.77
C THR A 475 22.14 2.59 -10.09
N ALA A 476 22.05 1.42 -9.44
CA ALA A 476 20.89 0.53 -9.58
C ALA A 476 19.56 1.14 -9.08
N ASP A 477 19.62 2.17 -8.23
CA ASP A 477 18.44 2.86 -7.66
C ASP A 477 17.71 3.76 -8.68
N ASP A 478 18.34 3.98 -9.84
CA ASP A 478 17.78 4.78 -10.93
C ASP A 478 16.69 4.05 -11.71
N ASP A 479 16.70 2.71 -11.78
CA ASP A 479 15.75 1.92 -12.58
C ASP A 479 14.34 1.84 -11.95
N ALA A 480 14.21 2.13 -10.65
CA ALA A 480 12.98 1.92 -9.89
C ALA A 480 11.81 2.86 -10.31
N GLY A 481 10.85 2.31 -11.05
CA GLY A 481 9.61 3.01 -11.42
C GLY A 481 9.79 4.08 -12.49
N VAL A 482 10.75 3.91 -13.41
CA VAL A 482 10.93 4.82 -14.55
C VAL A 482 9.84 4.59 -15.61
N ALA A 483 9.20 5.68 -16.05
CA ALA A 483 8.24 5.68 -17.14
C ALA A 483 8.85 6.14 -18.47
N GLN A 484 9.74 7.13 -18.44
CA GLN A 484 10.52 7.61 -19.58
C GLN A 484 11.92 8.04 -19.10
N VAL A 485 12.96 7.70 -19.84
CA VAL A 485 14.28 8.31 -19.72
C VAL A 485 14.37 9.49 -20.68
N VAL A 486 14.91 10.62 -20.24
CA VAL A 486 15.21 11.77 -21.10
C VAL A 486 16.71 11.98 -21.11
N GLU A 487 17.36 11.56 -22.20
CA GLU A 487 18.77 11.84 -22.46
C GLU A 487 18.94 13.34 -22.74
N ILE A 488 19.92 13.97 -22.11
CA ILE A 488 20.13 15.43 -22.16
C ILE A 488 21.52 15.74 -22.73
N ASP A 489 21.58 16.69 -23.66
CA ASP A 489 22.84 17.29 -24.11
C ASP A 489 23.34 18.29 -23.04
N SER A 490 24.30 17.85 -22.23
CA SER A 490 24.86 18.61 -21.09
C SER A 490 25.69 19.84 -21.49
N ASP A 491 26.06 19.96 -22.77
CA ASP A 491 26.68 21.17 -23.35
C ASP A 491 25.63 22.22 -23.75
N ARG A 492 24.33 21.90 -23.62
CA ARG A 492 23.21 22.77 -24.04
C ARG A 492 22.15 22.99 -22.97
N LEU A 493 21.94 22.02 -22.08
CA LEU A 493 20.92 22.03 -21.03
C LEU A 493 21.48 21.54 -19.68
N ASP A 494 20.84 21.96 -18.58
CA ASP A 494 21.14 21.44 -17.23
C ASP A 494 20.01 20.51 -16.73
N ALA A 495 20.38 19.31 -16.28
CA ALA A 495 19.41 18.28 -15.90
C ALA A 495 18.65 18.59 -14.61
N HIS A 496 19.29 19.20 -13.59
CA HIS A 496 18.63 19.54 -12.33
C HIS A 496 17.66 20.72 -12.52
N PHE A 497 18.03 21.70 -13.35
CA PHE A 497 17.15 22.76 -13.82
C PHE A 497 15.89 22.19 -14.50
N LEU A 498 16.07 21.26 -15.44
CA LEU A 498 14.94 20.64 -16.14
C LEU A 498 14.06 19.83 -15.18
N ALA A 499 14.63 19.02 -14.28
CA ALA A 499 13.88 18.26 -13.29
C ALA A 499 12.98 19.15 -12.42
N ALA A 500 13.56 20.23 -11.88
CA ALA A 500 12.86 21.14 -10.97
C ALA A 500 11.75 21.95 -11.67
N PHE A 501 12.00 22.47 -12.88
CA PHE A 501 10.98 23.24 -13.60
C PHE A 501 9.91 22.35 -14.26
N LEU A 502 10.28 21.14 -14.71
CA LEU A 502 9.32 20.15 -15.23
C LEU A 502 8.25 19.80 -14.19
N ARG A 503 8.60 19.70 -12.90
CA ARG A 503 7.67 19.39 -11.79
C ARG A 503 6.40 20.24 -11.82
N THR A 504 6.51 21.54 -12.12
CA THR A 504 5.36 22.46 -12.11
C THR A 504 4.40 22.21 -13.27
N ASP A 505 4.91 22.10 -14.51
CA ASP A 505 4.09 21.85 -15.70
C ASP A 505 3.56 20.40 -15.72
N ALA A 506 4.35 19.43 -15.26
CA ALA A 506 3.95 18.02 -15.12
C ALA A 506 2.75 17.86 -14.18
N ASN A 507 2.78 18.51 -13.02
CA ASN A 507 1.67 18.47 -12.05
C ASN A 507 0.40 19.17 -12.54
N ALA A 508 0.49 20.04 -13.55
CA ALA A 508 -0.66 20.74 -14.14
C ALA A 508 -1.36 19.92 -15.25
N LEU A 509 -0.75 18.82 -15.71
CA LEU A 509 -1.30 17.96 -16.75
C LEU A 509 -2.15 16.83 -16.12
N PRO A 510 -3.40 16.61 -16.58
CA PRO A 510 -4.23 15.52 -16.09
C PRO A 510 -3.71 14.16 -16.59
N VAL A 511 -3.10 13.39 -15.70
CA VAL A 511 -2.58 12.05 -16.03
C VAL A 511 -3.72 11.04 -16.14
N ALA A 512 -3.89 10.45 -17.33
CA ALA A 512 -5.03 9.58 -17.65
C ALA A 512 -4.72 8.07 -17.57
N ASN A 513 -3.50 7.66 -17.21
CA ASN A 513 -3.12 6.24 -17.14
C ASN A 513 -3.10 5.71 -15.70
N THR A 514 -3.29 4.41 -15.56
CA THR A 514 -3.31 3.69 -14.27
C THR A 514 -1.98 3.72 -13.52
N LEU A 515 -0.87 3.94 -14.24
CA LEU A 515 0.48 4.04 -13.66
C LEU A 515 0.84 5.45 -13.17
N GLY A 516 -0.04 6.45 -13.29
CA GLY A 516 0.25 7.81 -12.81
C GLY A 516 1.50 8.45 -13.43
N ALA A 517 1.78 8.17 -14.71
CA ALA A 517 2.97 8.63 -15.42
C ALA A 517 2.63 9.52 -16.62
N LEU A 518 3.46 10.53 -16.91
CA LEU A 518 3.36 11.25 -18.18
C LEU A 518 3.72 10.33 -19.35
N ASN A 519 2.86 10.25 -20.35
CA ASN A 519 3.23 9.65 -21.62
C ASN A 519 4.15 10.59 -22.41
N ARG A 520 4.84 10.07 -23.43
CA ARG A 520 5.80 10.82 -24.26
C ARG A 520 5.23 12.10 -24.87
N GLU A 521 3.97 12.10 -25.27
CA GLU A 521 3.34 13.24 -25.95
C GLU A 521 2.94 14.35 -24.96
N ASP A 522 2.47 13.99 -23.76
CA ASP A 522 2.24 14.97 -22.69
C ASP A 522 3.56 15.51 -22.12
N LEU A 523 4.60 14.67 -22.01
CA LEU A 523 5.95 15.12 -21.67
C LEU A 523 6.51 16.13 -22.67
N ARG A 524 6.26 15.95 -23.98
CA ARG A 524 6.64 16.92 -25.03
C ARG A 524 5.96 18.28 -24.89
N ARG A 525 4.79 18.34 -24.27
CA ARG A 525 3.99 19.57 -24.06
C ARG A 525 4.44 20.37 -22.84
N CYS A 526 5.13 19.73 -21.88
CA CYS A 526 5.71 20.40 -20.73
C CYS A 526 6.66 21.53 -21.16
N ARG A 527 6.54 22.68 -20.50
CA ARG A 527 7.36 23.87 -20.74
C ARG A 527 8.36 24.10 -19.63
N VAL A 528 9.52 24.61 -20.02
CA VAL A 528 10.57 25.09 -19.12
C VAL A 528 11.02 26.51 -19.52
N PRO A 529 11.52 27.32 -18.57
CA PRO A 529 12.05 28.64 -18.90
C PRO A 529 13.23 28.55 -19.89
N ARG A 530 13.20 29.38 -20.92
CA ARG A 530 14.28 29.51 -21.90
C ARG A 530 15.37 30.43 -21.34
N LEU A 531 16.32 29.86 -20.62
CA LEU A 531 17.48 30.56 -20.04
C LEU A 531 18.80 30.14 -20.73
N PRO A 532 19.84 30.98 -20.76
CA PRO A 532 21.19 30.58 -21.15
C PRO A 532 21.73 29.46 -20.23
N LEU A 533 22.57 28.56 -20.75
CA LEU A 533 23.08 27.40 -19.98
C LEU A 533 23.78 27.79 -18.67
N ALA A 534 24.54 28.89 -18.65
CA ALA A 534 25.17 29.40 -17.43
C ALA A 534 24.16 29.80 -16.33
N GLU A 535 22.98 30.27 -16.74
CA GLU A 535 21.88 30.58 -15.82
C GLU A 535 21.11 29.32 -15.43
N GLN A 536 20.87 28.39 -16.36
CA GLN A 536 20.30 27.07 -16.06
C GLN A 536 21.13 26.33 -15.00
N ARG A 537 22.46 26.23 -15.18
CA ARG A 537 23.38 25.60 -14.20
C ARG A 537 23.29 26.27 -12.82
N ARG A 538 23.25 27.60 -12.75
CA ARG A 538 23.07 28.34 -11.49
C ARG A 538 21.74 27.99 -10.78
N TYR A 539 20.65 27.79 -11.52
CA TYR A 539 19.38 27.32 -10.95
C TYR A 539 19.46 25.84 -10.56
N GLY A 540 20.05 24.98 -11.41
CA GLY A 540 20.23 23.55 -11.14
C GLY A 540 21.05 23.28 -9.89
N ASP A 541 22.16 24.00 -9.70
CA ASP A 541 22.98 23.95 -8.48
C ASP A 541 22.19 24.34 -7.23
N ALA A 542 21.34 25.38 -7.32
CA ALA A 542 20.48 25.81 -6.21
C ALA A 542 19.38 24.79 -5.89
N PHE A 543 18.80 24.13 -6.89
CA PHE A 543 17.80 23.07 -6.68
C PHE A 543 18.43 21.80 -6.12
N ARG A 544 19.63 21.40 -6.60
CA ARG A 544 20.37 20.26 -6.05
C ARG A 544 20.70 20.50 -4.57
N HIS A 545 21.22 21.67 -4.22
CA HIS A 545 21.48 22.04 -2.81
C HIS A 545 20.20 22.02 -1.94
N LEU A 546 19.04 22.39 -2.51
CA LEU A 546 17.75 22.27 -1.81
C LEU A 546 17.29 20.82 -1.63
N GLN A 547 17.51 19.94 -2.61
CA GLN A 547 17.21 18.51 -2.51
C GLN A 547 18.13 17.80 -1.50
N ASP A 548 19.43 18.11 -1.53
CA ASP A 548 20.41 17.62 -0.56
C ASP A 548 20.03 18.05 0.87
N LEU A 549 19.58 19.30 1.03
CA LEU A 549 19.07 19.83 2.29
C LEU A 549 17.75 19.17 2.74
N GLU A 550 16.82 18.90 1.82
CA GLU A 550 15.57 18.18 2.11
C GLU A 550 15.86 16.76 2.63
N GLY A 551 16.77 16.03 1.98
CA GLY A 551 17.24 14.72 2.43
C GLY A 551 17.94 14.77 3.79
N ALA A 552 18.83 15.76 4.00
CA ALA A 552 19.51 15.96 5.28
C ALA A 552 18.54 16.31 6.42
N LEU A 553 17.50 17.11 6.15
CA LEU A 553 16.44 17.46 7.11
C LEU A 553 15.55 16.27 7.45
N ALA A 554 15.18 15.44 6.46
CA ALA A 554 14.41 14.21 6.68
C ALA A 554 15.22 13.20 7.53
N GLY A 555 16.51 13.02 7.22
CA GLY A 555 17.42 12.21 8.03
C GLY A 555 17.58 12.75 9.46
N LEU A 556 17.73 14.07 9.62
CA LEU A 556 17.77 14.72 10.93
C LEU A 556 16.46 14.49 11.72
N ALA A 557 15.30 14.62 11.09
CA ALA A 557 14.01 14.38 11.75
C ALA A 557 13.86 12.92 12.22
N LYS A 558 14.24 11.94 11.39
CA LYS A 558 14.23 10.51 11.75
C LYS A 558 15.15 10.24 12.95
N VAL A 559 16.37 10.77 12.92
CA VAL A 559 17.33 10.63 14.02
C VAL A 559 16.83 11.32 15.29
N SER A 560 16.39 12.58 15.23
CA SER A 560 15.84 13.31 16.38
C SER A 560 14.69 12.56 17.06
N GLY A 561 13.77 11.98 16.28
CA GLY A 561 12.68 11.16 16.82
C GLY A 561 13.18 9.95 17.61
N HIS A 562 14.16 9.22 17.07
CA HIS A 562 14.77 8.08 17.75
C HIS A 562 15.50 8.48 19.03
N VAL A 563 16.23 9.61 19.03
CA VAL A 563 16.91 10.15 20.22
C VAL A 563 15.90 10.53 21.31
N ILE A 564 14.76 11.13 20.95
CA ILE A 564 13.70 11.49 21.90
C ILE A 564 13.09 10.22 22.50
N ASP A 565 12.68 9.24 21.68
CA ASP A 565 12.10 7.98 22.16
C ASP A 565 13.08 7.23 23.10
N GLN A 566 14.37 7.15 22.74
CA GLN A 566 15.42 6.59 23.61
C GLN A 566 15.65 7.39 24.89
N THR A 567 15.59 8.73 24.84
CA THR A 567 15.78 9.59 26.03
C THR A 567 14.62 9.42 27.01
N VAL A 568 13.38 9.35 26.50
CA VAL A 568 12.18 9.04 27.31
C VAL A 568 12.31 7.64 27.92
N GLN A 569 12.80 6.66 27.18
CA GLN A 569 13.08 5.32 27.71
C GLN A 569 14.18 5.36 28.79
N GLY A 570 15.26 6.12 28.60
CA GLY A 570 16.34 6.29 29.57
C GLY A 570 15.85 6.92 30.87
N LEU A 571 15.02 7.97 30.79
CA LEU A 571 14.41 8.63 31.96
C LEU A 571 13.41 7.71 32.69
N THR A 572 12.58 6.96 31.96
CA THR A 572 11.56 6.07 32.57
C THR A 572 12.15 4.78 33.15
N THR A 573 13.30 4.32 32.65
CA THR A 573 14.05 3.17 33.20
C THR A 573 15.04 3.54 34.30
N GLY A 574 15.23 4.83 34.60
CA GLY A 574 16.18 5.32 35.59
C GLY A 574 17.65 5.23 35.17
N VAL A 575 17.92 5.07 33.87
CA VAL A 575 19.26 5.14 33.27
C VAL A 575 19.72 6.59 33.12
N LEU A 576 18.77 7.49 32.85
CA LEU A 576 18.94 8.94 32.88
C LEU A 576 18.19 9.54 34.07
N ALA A 577 18.75 10.58 34.66
CA ALA A 577 18.04 11.45 35.60
C ALA A 577 17.72 12.79 34.91
N PRO A 578 16.59 13.44 35.23
CA PRO A 578 16.27 14.75 34.67
C PRO A 578 17.19 15.83 35.25
N ASP A 579 18.15 16.29 34.45
CA ASP A 579 18.93 17.51 34.71
C ASP A 579 18.66 18.49 33.57
N PHE A 580 17.77 19.45 33.81
CA PHE A 580 17.43 20.51 32.87
C PHE A 580 18.15 21.80 33.27
N THR A 581 19.45 21.87 32.96
CA THR A 581 20.18 23.14 32.97
C THR A 581 19.69 23.97 31.78
N VAL A 582 18.70 24.84 32.02
CA VAL A 582 18.25 25.81 31.02
C VAL A 582 19.44 26.70 30.68
N MET A 583 19.90 26.67 29.43
CA MET A 583 20.81 27.68 28.90
C MET A 583 20.09 29.04 28.91
N ASN A 584 20.26 29.79 29.99
CA ASN A 584 19.82 31.18 30.07
C ASN A 584 20.59 31.97 29.00
N ASN A 585 19.84 32.56 28.07
CA ASN A 585 20.39 33.20 26.88
C ASN A 585 20.92 34.63 27.17
N THR A 586 21.51 34.84 28.35
CA THR A 586 21.97 36.14 28.86
C THR A 586 23.43 36.46 28.57
N ASP A 587 24.28 35.44 28.38
CA ASP A 587 25.75 35.62 28.31
C ASP A 587 26.25 36.16 26.94
N VAL A 588 25.34 36.71 26.13
CA VAL A 588 25.66 37.43 24.87
C VAL A 588 25.72 38.95 25.10
N ALA A 589 25.26 39.45 26.25
CA ALA A 589 25.23 40.89 26.55
C ALA A 589 26.56 41.45 27.09
N ASP A 590 27.26 40.71 27.96
CA ASP A 590 28.42 41.22 28.70
C ASP A 590 29.74 41.25 27.89
N ALA A 591 29.74 40.72 26.66
CA ALA A 591 30.91 40.76 25.77
C ALA A 591 31.04 42.06 24.95
N ALA A 592 30.17 43.04 25.16
CA ALA A 592 30.10 44.28 24.36
C ALA A 592 30.67 45.54 25.04
N ASP A 593 30.90 45.52 26.37
CA ASP A 593 31.25 46.72 27.15
C ASP A 593 32.75 46.86 27.51
N GLU A 594 33.63 45.90 27.14
CA GLU A 594 35.08 46.00 27.42
C GLU A 594 35.92 46.66 26.31
N GLU A 595 35.37 46.97 25.12
CA GLU A 595 36.15 47.49 23.97
C GLU A 595 36.09 49.03 23.78
N THR A 596 35.80 49.80 24.84
CA THR A 596 35.92 51.28 24.83
C THR A 596 36.59 51.89 26.06
N THR A 597 37.77 51.40 26.46
CA THR A 597 38.68 52.18 27.34
C THR A 597 40.18 51.97 27.07
N GLU A 598 40.73 52.61 26.03
CA GLU A 598 42.04 53.33 26.05
C GLU A 598 42.23 54.18 24.77
#